data_AF-J3QS62-F1
#
_entry.id   AF-J3QS62-F1
#
_cell.length_a   1.000
_cell.length_b   1.000
_cell.length_c   1.000
_cell.angle_alpha   90.00
_cell.angle_beta   90.00
_cell.angle_gamma   90.00
#
_symmetry.space_group_name_H-M   'P 1'
#
loop_
_entity.id
_entity.type
_entity.pdbx_description
1 polymer ?
#
loop_
_entity_poly.entity_id
_entity_poly.type
_entity_poly.pdbx_seq_one_letter_code
_entity_poly.pdbx_strand_id
1 'polypeptide(L)'
;MRRQSMTSATRDLHTALDGKATQGGKKDHQHVPIDIQTSKLLDWLVDRRHCSLKWQSLVLTIREKINAAIQDMPESEEIAQLLSGSYIHYFHCLRILDLLKGTEASTKNIFGRYSSQRMKDWQEIIALYEKDNTYLVELSSLLVRNVNYEIPSLKKQIAKCQQLQQEYSRKEEECQAGAAEMREQFYHSCKQYGIT
;
A
#
# COMPACT_ATOMS: atom_id res chain seq x y z
N MET A 1 12.29 14.70 -36.01
CA MET A 1 11.37 15.86 -36.06
C MET A 1 10.00 15.40 -35.59
N ARG A 2 9.30 16.20 -34.76
CA ARG A 2 8.02 15.95 -34.05
C ARG A 2 8.09 15.16 -32.72
N ARG A 3 8.43 15.89 -31.65
CA ARG A 3 7.73 15.76 -30.36
C ARG A 3 6.88 17.01 -30.18
N GLN A 4 5.56 16.87 -30.33
CA GLN A 4 4.58 17.83 -29.86
C GLN A 4 3.36 17.04 -29.43
N SER A 5 3.08 17.02 -28.13
CA SER A 5 1.75 17.22 -27.54
C SER A 5 1.81 16.99 -26.04
N MET A 6 0.99 17.76 -25.32
CA MET A 6 0.73 17.73 -23.87
C MET A 6 1.64 18.57 -22.96
N THR A 7 1.58 19.89 -23.11
CA THR A 7 1.96 20.86 -22.05
C THR A 7 1.00 22.05 -21.98
N SER A 8 -0.31 21.81 -21.98
CA SER A 8 -1.31 22.89 -21.82
C SER A 8 -2.30 22.69 -20.66
N ALA A 9 -2.12 21.69 -19.81
CA ALA A 9 -3.05 21.42 -18.70
C ALA A 9 -2.51 21.78 -17.30
N THR A 10 -1.28 22.31 -17.18
CA THR A 10 -0.61 22.48 -15.88
C THR A 10 -0.40 23.93 -15.46
N ARG A 11 -1.01 24.91 -16.17
CA ARG A 11 -0.83 26.34 -15.88
C ARG A 11 -2.01 27.01 -15.17
N ASP A 12 -3.15 26.33 -15.04
CA ASP A 12 -4.39 26.94 -14.51
C ASP A 12 -4.66 26.68 -13.03
N LEU A 13 -3.73 26.06 -12.29
CA LEU A 13 -3.90 25.79 -10.85
C LEU A 13 -3.12 26.74 -9.93
N HIS A 14 -2.29 27.65 -10.46
CA HIS A 14 -1.40 28.49 -9.65
C HIS A 14 -1.82 29.97 -9.54
N THR A 15 -2.97 30.36 -10.10
CA THR A 15 -3.38 31.78 -10.20
C THR A 15 -4.71 32.08 -9.49
N ALA A 16 -5.10 31.29 -8.48
CA ALA A 16 -6.37 31.44 -7.77
C ALA A 16 -6.24 31.80 -6.27
N LEU A 17 -5.06 32.21 -5.79
CA LEU A 17 -4.85 32.49 -4.37
C LEU A 17 -4.49 33.94 -4.01
N ASP A 18 -4.55 34.88 -4.95
CA ASP A 18 -4.35 36.30 -4.64
C ASP A 18 -5.65 37.10 -4.77
N GLY A 19 -6.18 37.52 -3.62
CA GLY A 19 -7.05 38.70 -3.54
C GLY A 19 -8.38 38.52 -2.79
N LYS A 20 -8.36 38.81 -1.48
CA LYS A 20 -9.13 39.90 -0.84
C LYS A 20 -9.06 39.80 0.69
N ALA A 21 -8.29 40.71 1.29
CA ALA A 21 -8.40 41.00 2.71
C ALA A 21 -9.73 41.72 2.95
N THR A 22 -10.64 41.08 3.70
CA THR A 22 -11.87 41.69 4.19
C THR A 22 -11.93 41.50 5.70
N GLN A 23 -12.30 42.57 6.39
CA GLN A 23 -12.22 42.78 7.83
C GLN A 23 -13.12 41.83 8.65
N GLY A 24 -12.65 41.52 9.86
CA GLY A 24 -13.47 41.38 11.08
C GLY A 24 -14.73 40.53 11.01
N GLY A 25 -14.59 39.20 10.97
CA GLY A 25 -15.66 38.25 11.27
C GLY A 25 -15.07 37.03 12.00
N LYS A 26 -15.76 36.53 13.03
CA LYS A 26 -15.44 35.26 13.70
C LYS A 26 -15.28 34.19 12.62
N LYS A 27 -14.06 33.77 12.31
CA LYS A 27 -13.80 32.74 11.30
C LYS A 27 -14.27 31.40 11.85
N ASP A 28 -15.19 30.76 11.16
CA ASP A 28 -15.53 29.36 11.40
C ASP A 28 -14.27 28.50 11.19
N HIS A 29 -13.64 28.10 12.28
CA HIS A 29 -12.39 27.31 12.27
C HIS A 29 -12.59 25.86 11.77
N GLN A 30 -13.78 25.49 11.28
CA GLN A 30 -14.12 24.12 10.90
C GLN A 30 -13.49 23.68 9.57
N HIS A 31 -12.98 24.61 8.75
CA HIS A 31 -12.46 24.31 7.39
C HIS A 31 -11.01 24.75 7.17
N VAL A 32 -10.24 24.98 8.23
CA VAL A 32 -8.81 25.30 8.07
C VAL A 32 -8.07 24.01 7.68
N PRO A 33 -7.30 24.00 6.57
CA PRO A 33 -6.52 22.83 6.19
C PRO A 33 -5.49 22.52 7.28
N ILE A 34 -5.44 21.25 7.68
CA ILE A 34 -4.44 20.76 8.62
C ILE A 34 -3.25 20.26 7.80
N ASP A 35 -2.12 20.96 7.93
CA ASP A 35 -0.84 20.55 7.33
C ASP A 35 0.05 19.93 8.41
N ILE A 36 0.48 18.68 8.18
CA ILE A 36 1.30 17.91 9.11
C ILE A 36 2.40 17.24 8.30
N GLN A 37 3.65 17.47 8.71
CA GLN A 37 4.78 16.72 8.18
C GLN A 37 4.58 15.23 8.47
N THR A 38 4.65 14.37 7.46
CA THR A 38 4.35 12.94 7.59
C THR A 38 5.14 12.27 8.72
N SER A 39 6.44 12.58 8.87
CA SER A 39 7.29 12.05 9.95
C SER A 39 6.88 12.48 11.36
N LYS A 40 6.06 13.52 11.48
CA LYS A 40 5.52 14.06 12.74
C LYS A 40 4.06 13.67 12.98
N LEU A 41 3.48 12.83 12.14
CA LEU A 41 2.08 12.45 12.24
C LEU A 41 1.75 11.79 13.59
N LEU A 42 2.59 10.85 14.05
CA LEU A 42 2.37 10.19 15.35
C LEU A 42 2.47 11.18 16.52
N ASP A 43 3.53 11.99 16.55
CA ASP A 43 3.72 13.04 17.56
C ASP A 43 2.48 13.96 17.61
N TRP A 44 2.01 14.41 16.43
CA TRP A 44 0.84 15.27 16.31
C TRP A 44 -0.45 14.60 16.82
N LEU A 45 -0.67 13.32 16.50
CA LEU A 45 -1.82 12.55 16.99
C LEU A 45 -1.85 12.45 18.51
N VAL A 46 -0.69 12.24 19.13
CA VAL A 46 -0.55 12.13 20.58
C VAL A 46 -0.70 13.49 21.26
N ASP A 47 -0.03 14.53 20.75
CA ASP A 47 -0.07 15.90 21.30
C ASP A 47 -1.49 16.49 21.29
N ARG A 48 -2.26 16.17 20.25
CA ARG A 48 -3.67 16.58 20.11
C ARG A 48 -4.65 15.65 20.83
N ARG A 49 -4.15 14.63 21.53
CA ARG A 49 -4.95 13.63 22.26
C ARG A 49 -5.92 12.86 21.38
N HIS A 50 -5.59 12.67 20.10
CA HIS A 50 -6.30 11.72 19.24
C HIS A 50 -5.99 10.28 19.65
N CYS A 51 -4.81 10.02 20.22
CA CYS A 51 -4.40 8.75 20.80
C CYS A 51 -4.00 8.91 22.27
N SER A 52 -4.10 7.82 23.04
CA SER A 52 -3.61 7.79 24.43
C SER A 52 -2.09 7.99 24.52
N LEU A 53 -1.62 8.71 25.54
CA LEU A 53 -0.19 8.81 25.88
C LEU A 53 0.43 7.46 26.28
N LYS A 54 -0.39 6.49 26.67
CA LYS A 54 0.04 5.14 27.05
C LYS A 54 0.02 4.17 25.88
N TRP A 55 -0.05 4.67 24.63
CA TRP A 55 -0.21 3.86 23.43
C TRP A 55 0.81 2.74 23.31
N GLN A 56 2.05 2.91 23.79
CA GLN A 56 3.09 1.89 23.72
C GLN A 56 2.65 0.61 24.44
N SER A 57 2.14 0.75 25.67
CA SER A 57 1.61 -0.39 26.43
C SER A 57 0.39 -1.01 25.78
N LEU A 58 -0.51 -0.20 25.20
CA LEU A 58 -1.71 -0.68 24.52
C LEU A 58 -1.34 -1.49 23.26
N VAL A 59 -0.40 -0.99 22.46
CA VAL A 59 0.12 -1.70 21.28
C VAL A 59 0.74 -3.03 21.69
N LEU A 60 1.55 -3.08 22.75
CA LEU A 60 2.13 -4.33 23.25
C LEU A 60 1.05 -5.36 23.62
N THR A 61 0.04 -4.96 24.38
CA THR A 61 -1.08 -5.84 24.74
C THR A 61 -1.84 -6.35 23.51
N ILE A 62 -2.10 -5.48 22.54
CA ILE A 62 -2.76 -5.87 21.29
C ILE A 62 -1.90 -6.88 20.51
N ARG A 63 -0.58 -6.67 20.47
CA ARG A 63 0.38 -7.55 19.79
C ARG A 63 0.41 -8.94 20.42
N GLU A 64 0.43 -9.02 21.75
CA GLU A 64 0.36 -10.27 22.49
C GLU A 64 -0.93 -11.03 22.17
N LYS A 65 -2.08 -10.34 22.16
CA LYS A 65 -3.37 -10.94 21.80
C LYS A 65 -3.44 -11.42 20.36
N ILE A 66 -2.91 -10.65 19.41
CA ILE A 66 -2.79 -11.08 18.01
C ILE A 66 -1.97 -12.36 17.92
N ASN A 67 -0.80 -12.41 18.56
CA ASN A 67 0.07 -13.58 18.52
C ASN A 67 -0.61 -14.83 19.11
N ALA A 68 -1.39 -14.67 20.19
CA ALA A 68 -2.19 -15.74 20.76
C ALA A 68 -3.32 -16.19 19.81
N ALA A 69 -4.10 -15.24 19.27
CA ALA A 69 -5.22 -15.54 18.39
C ALA A 69 -4.80 -16.19 17.06
N ILE A 70 -3.59 -15.90 16.57
CA ILE A 70 -3.04 -16.54 15.36
C ILE A 70 -2.82 -18.05 15.55
N GLN A 71 -2.52 -18.52 16.77
CA GLN A 71 -2.31 -19.95 17.03
C GLN A 71 -3.60 -20.78 16.88
N ASP A 72 -4.77 -20.15 17.04
CA ASP A 72 -6.08 -20.77 16.87
C ASP A 72 -6.75 -20.27 15.58
N MET A 73 -6.05 -20.36 14.44
CA MET A 73 -6.60 -19.97 13.12
C MET A 73 -7.02 -21.20 12.29
N PRO A 74 -8.14 -21.12 11.54
CA PRO A 74 -8.59 -22.23 10.70
C PRO A 74 -7.74 -22.33 9.43
N GLU A 75 -7.75 -23.52 8.81
CA GLU A 75 -7.02 -23.84 7.55
C GLU A 75 -7.52 -23.11 6.29
N SER A 76 -8.36 -22.07 6.43
CA SER A 76 -8.83 -21.30 5.28
C SER A 76 -7.63 -20.69 4.55
N GLU A 77 -7.51 -20.99 3.25
CA GLU A 77 -6.39 -20.54 2.42
C GLU A 77 -6.28 -19.01 2.37
N GLU A 78 -7.41 -18.28 2.33
CA GLU A 78 -7.43 -16.81 2.40
C GLU A 78 -6.89 -16.27 3.74
N ILE A 79 -7.23 -16.93 4.85
CA ILE A 79 -6.73 -16.55 6.18
C ILE A 79 -5.25 -16.90 6.29
N ALA A 80 -4.83 -18.08 5.82
CA ALA A 80 -3.43 -18.48 5.78
C ALA A 80 -2.59 -17.49 4.95
N GLN A 81 -3.10 -17.03 3.80
CA GLN A 81 -2.41 -16.05 2.96
C GLN A 81 -2.26 -14.69 3.65
N LEU A 82 -3.32 -14.18 4.30
CA LEU A 82 -3.26 -12.96 5.11
C LEU A 82 -2.23 -13.08 6.25
N LEU A 83 -2.10 -14.26 6.85
CA LEU A 83 -1.18 -14.54 7.95
C LEU A 83 0.26 -14.80 7.46
N SER A 84 0.45 -15.21 6.21
CA SER A 84 1.76 -15.56 5.66
C SER A 84 2.63 -14.33 5.40
N GLY A 85 3.76 -14.23 6.10
CA GLY A 85 4.82 -13.25 5.82
C GLY A 85 4.48 -11.79 6.09
N SER A 86 3.30 -11.48 6.63
CA SER A 86 2.83 -10.11 6.83
C SER A 86 2.82 -9.70 8.31
N TYR A 87 3.17 -8.45 8.57
CA TYR A 87 2.93 -7.84 9.88
C TYR A 87 1.43 -7.56 10.01
N ILE A 88 0.74 -8.34 10.84
CA ILE A 88 -0.71 -8.21 11.07
C ILE A 88 -1.00 -6.87 11.73
N HIS A 89 -1.84 -6.05 11.13
CA HIS A 89 -2.19 -4.71 11.63
C HIS A 89 -3.70 -4.54 11.64
N TYR A 90 -4.21 -3.44 12.18
CA TYR A 90 -5.64 -3.16 12.32
C TYR A 90 -6.52 -3.59 11.13
N PHE A 91 -6.17 -3.22 9.89
CA PHE A 91 -6.96 -3.60 8.71
C PHE A 91 -6.97 -5.11 8.42
N HIS A 92 -5.90 -5.83 8.78
CA HIS A 92 -5.86 -7.28 8.68
C HIS A 92 -6.81 -7.90 9.72
N CYS A 93 -6.84 -7.37 10.94
CA CYS A 93 -7.78 -7.81 11.98
C CYS A 93 -9.24 -7.62 11.54
N LEU A 94 -9.57 -6.48 10.91
CA LEU A 94 -10.91 -6.25 10.34
C LEU A 94 -11.25 -7.27 9.25
N ARG A 95 -10.33 -7.52 8.32
CA ARG A 95 -10.54 -8.49 7.24
C ARG A 95 -10.70 -9.91 7.76
N ILE A 96 -9.90 -10.30 8.73
CA ILE A 96 -10.01 -11.59 9.42
C ILE A 96 -11.39 -11.72 10.07
N LEU A 97 -11.85 -10.70 10.81
CA LEU A 97 -13.17 -10.73 11.43
C LEU A 97 -14.29 -10.88 10.39
N ASP A 98 -14.18 -10.19 9.26
CA ASP A 98 -15.13 -10.30 8.15
C ASP A 98 -15.17 -11.71 7.55
N LEU A 99 -14.00 -12.31 7.30
CA LEU A 99 -13.88 -13.69 6.81
C LEU A 99 -14.46 -14.71 7.79
N LEU A 100 -14.17 -14.56 9.09
CA LEU A 100 -14.74 -15.42 10.13
C LEU A 100 -16.26 -15.33 10.19
N LYS A 101 -16.86 -14.15 9.95
CA LYS A 101 -18.32 -14.01 9.89
C LYS A 101 -18.92 -14.77 8.70
N GLY A 102 -18.21 -14.83 7.57
CA GLY A 102 -18.62 -15.57 6.38
C GLY A 102 -18.51 -17.08 6.53
N THR A 103 -17.49 -17.57 7.22
CA THR A 103 -17.22 -19.01 7.41
C THR A 103 -17.97 -19.61 8.60
N GLU A 104 -18.22 -18.85 9.68
CA GLU A 104 -18.91 -19.32 10.89
C GLU A 104 -20.43 -19.04 10.90
N ALA A 105 -21.03 -18.73 9.74
CA ALA A 105 -22.45 -18.42 9.62
C ALA A 105 -23.39 -19.54 10.12
N SER A 106 -22.90 -20.78 10.24
CA SER A 106 -23.63 -21.95 10.76
C SER A 106 -23.62 -22.06 12.30
N THR A 107 -22.80 -21.29 13.01
CA THR A 107 -22.52 -21.47 14.45
C THR A 107 -23.00 -20.28 15.29
N LYS A 108 -24.17 -19.70 14.95
CA LYS A 108 -24.79 -18.67 15.79
C LYS A 108 -25.55 -19.33 16.94
N ASN A 109 -25.24 -18.95 18.19
CA ASN A 109 -26.01 -19.41 19.34
C ASN A 109 -27.45 -18.86 19.29
N ILE A 110 -28.36 -19.44 20.09
CA ILE A 110 -29.81 -19.11 20.17
C ILE A 110 -30.09 -17.60 20.40
N PHE A 111 -29.11 -16.82 20.86
CA PHE A 111 -29.20 -15.35 21.04
C PHE A 111 -28.58 -14.51 19.90
N GLY A 112 -28.26 -15.12 18.74
CA GLY A 112 -27.69 -14.42 17.59
C GLY A 112 -26.23 -13.96 17.76
N ARG A 113 -25.58 -14.37 18.86
CA ARG A 113 -24.15 -14.10 19.11
C ARG A 113 -23.29 -15.22 18.52
N TYR A 114 -22.23 -14.84 17.82
CA TYR A 114 -21.18 -15.76 17.40
C TYR A 114 -20.48 -16.32 18.64
N SER A 115 -20.29 -17.64 18.70
CA SER A 115 -19.96 -18.33 19.95
C SER A 115 -18.53 -18.88 20.04
N SER A 116 -17.81 -18.96 18.92
CA SER A 116 -16.44 -19.48 18.89
C SER A 116 -15.49 -18.60 19.71
N GLN A 117 -14.50 -19.22 20.35
CA GLN A 117 -13.46 -18.50 21.08
C GLN A 117 -12.69 -17.56 20.15
N ARG A 118 -12.31 -18.08 18.98
CA ARG A 118 -11.70 -17.34 17.87
C ARG A 118 -12.43 -16.04 17.53
N MET A 119 -13.75 -16.08 17.31
CA MET A 119 -14.51 -14.87 17.00
C MET A 119 -14.44 -13.85 18.14
N LYS A 120 -14.53 -14.30 19.40
CA LYS A 120 -14.42 -13.41 20.57
C LYS A 120 -13.03 -12.78 20.66
N ASP A 121 -11.98 -13.54 20.41
CA ASP A 121 -10.60 -13.05 20.47
C ASP A 121 -10.34 -11.97 19.42
N TRP A 122 -10.77 -12.20 18.17
CA TRP A 122 -10.62 -11.20 17.10
C TRP A 122 -11.51 -9.96 17.32
N GLN A 123 -12.71 -10.12 17.88
CA GLN A 123 -13.54 -8.98 18.30
C GLN A 123 -12.88 -8.18 19.43
N GLU A 124 -12.28 -8.84 20.41
CA GLU A 124 -11.58 -8.17 21.51
C GLU A 124 -10.36 -7.39 20.99
N ILE A 125 -9.57 -7.97 20.08
CA ILE A 125 -8.44 -7.30 19.44
C ILE A 125 -8.90 -6.00 18.76
N ILE A 126 -10.00 -6.04 18.00
CA ILE A 126 -10.55 -4.85 17.34
C ILE A 126 -11.02 -3.82 18.37
N ALA A 127 -11.74 -4.27 19.40
CA ALA A 127 -12.20 -3.37 20.48
C ALA A 127 -11.03 -2.68 21.20
N LEU A 128 -9.89 -3.36 21.39
CA LEU A 128 -8.69 -2.77 21.97
C LEU A 128 -8.02 -1.75 21.04
N TYR A 129 -8.01 -2.02 19.73
CA TYR A 129 -7.52 -1.05 18.75
C TYR A 129 -8.36 0.22 18.74
N GLU A 130 -9.69 0.06 18.72
CA GLU A 130 -10.65 1.17 18.67
C GLU A 130 -10.68 1.95 19.99
N LYS A 131 -10.45 1.27 21.11
CA LYS A 131 -10.28 1.90 22.42
C LYS A 131 -9.10 2.87 22.38
N ASP A 132 -9.38 4.12 22.73
CA ASP A 132 -8.43 5.23 22.73
C ASP A 132 -7.75 5.49 21.37
N ASN A 133 -8.38 5.05 20.27
CA ASN A 133 -7.90 5.14 18.89
C ASN A 133 -6.46 4.63 18.70
N THR A 134 -6.10 3.53 19.36
CA THR A 134 -4.76 2.93 19.27
C THR A 134 -4.40 2.53 17.83
N TYR A 135 -5.38 2.20 16.98
CA TYR A 135 -5.15 1.90 15.56
C TYR A 135 -4.46 3.05 14.81
N LEU A 136 -4.72 4.32 15.16
CA LEU A 136 -4.11 5.47 14.48
C LEU A 136 -2.59 5.50 14.65
N VAL A 137 -2.06 5.00 15.77
CA VAL A 137 -0.62 4.92 16.03
C VAL A 137 0.05 3.99 15.02
N GLU A 138 -0.51 2.81 14.85
CA GLU A 138 0.00 1.81 13.93
C GLU A 138 -0.14 2.25 12.47
N LEU A 139 -1.29 2.80 12.11
CA LEU A 139 -1.54 3.30 10.75
C LEU A 139 -0.65 4.50 10.40
N SER A 140 -0.38 5.40 11.35
CA SER A 140 0.55 6.51 11.14
C SER A 140 1.97 6.00 10.86
N SER A 141 2.43 5.01 11.63
CA SER A 141 3.74 4.37 11.44
C SER A 141 3.83 3.65 10.09
N LEU A 142 2.76 2.94 9.71
CA LEU A 142 2.66 2.28 8.41
C LEU A 142 2.72 3.29 7.26
N LEU A 143 1.98 4.40 7.37
CA LEU A 143 1.97 5.46 6.38
C LEU A 143 3.35 6.10 6.22
N VAL A 144 4.00 6.45 7.33
CA VAL A 144 5.37 7.01 7.34
C VAL A 144 6.33 6.08 6.62
N ARG A 145 6.30 4.77 6.92
CA ARG A 145 7.15 3.79 6.25
C ARG A 145 6.88 3.72 4.74
N ASN A 146 5.61 3.70 4.35
CA ASN A 146 5.22 3.63 2.94
C ASN A 146 5.68 4.85 2.15
N VAL A 147 5.46 6.04 2.68
CA VAL A 147 5.81 7.31 2.03
C VAL A 147 7.33 7.46 1.94
N ASN A 148 8.06 7.17 3.02
CA ASN A 148 9.49 7.45 3.09
C ASN A 148 10.37 6.38 2.46
N TYR A 149 9.93 5.11 2.44
CA TYR A 149 10.80 3.99 2.07
C TYR A 149 10.20 3.08 1.00
N GLU A 150 9.00 2.54 1.23
CA GLU A 150 8.44 1.52 0.33
C GLU A 150 8.18 2.08 -1.07
N ILE A 151 7.43 3.18 -1.16
CA ILE A 151 7.08 3.80 -2.45
C ILE A 151 8.34 4.25 -3.22
N PRO A 152 9.30 4.97 -2.62
CA PRO A 152 10.55 5.31 -3.30
C PRO A 152 11.35 4.10 -3.78
N SER A 153 11.45 3.04 -2.94
CA SER A 153 12.14 1.80 -3.30
C SER A 153 11.49 1.13 -4.51
N LEU A 154 10.16 0.98 -4.47
CA LEU A 154 9.39 0.40 -5.57
C LEU A 154 9.52 1.22 -6.86
N LYS A 155 9.46 2.55 -6.77
CA LYS A 155 9.70 3.44 -7.94
C LYS A 155 11.07 3.21 -8.55
N LYS A 156 12.11 3.06 -7.74
CA LYS A 156 13.47 2.78 -8.22
C LYS A 156 13.56 1.40 -8.88
N GLN A 157 12.89 0.39 -8.32
CA GLN A 157 12.84 -0.94 -8.91
C GLN A 157 12.10 -0.92 -10.26
N ILE A 158 10.96 -0.24 -10.35
CA ILE A 158 10.20 -0.05 -11.60
C ILE A 158 11.08 0.61 -12.67
N ALA A 159 11.76 1.70 -12.33
CA ALA A 159 12.66 2.40 -13.27
C ALA A 159 13.78 1.48 -13.78
N LYS A 160 14.36 0.65 -12.90
CA LYS A 160 15.37 -0.35 -13.29
C LYS A 160 14.79 -1.39 -14.24
N CYS A 161 13.60 -1.91 -13.95
CA CYS A 161 12.93 -2.87 -14.83
C CYS A 161 12.63 -2.27 -16.21
N GLN A 162 12.19 -1.01 -16.27
CA GLN A 162 11.95 -0.30 -17.53
C GLN A 162 13.24 -0.10 -18.34
N GLN A 163 14.35 0.24 -17.67
CA GLN A 163 15.65 0.38 -18.33
C GLN A 163 16.12 -0.96 -18.91
N LEU A 164 16.02 -2.04 -18.12
CA LEU A 164 16.38 -3.38 -18.59
C LEU A 164 15.50 -3.84 -19.76
N GLN A 165 14.20 -3.56 -19.69
CA GLN A 165 13.27 -3.86 -20.77
C GLN A 165 13.69 -3.19 -22.08
N GLN A 166 14.03 -1.90 -22.04
CA GLN A 166 14.49 -1.17 -23.22
C GLN A 166 15.82 -1.72 -23.77
N GLU A 167 16.75 -2.07 -22.89
CA GLU A 167 18.01 -2.67 -23.29
C GLU A 167 17.81 -4.03 -23.97
N TYR A 168 16.93 -4.87 -23.44
CA TYR A 168 16.60 -6.16 -24.03
C TYR A 168 15.89 -6.02 -25.37
N SER A 169 14.95 -5.09 -25.52
CA SER A 169 14.32 -4.82 -26.82
C SER A 169 15.32 -4.37 -27.87
N ARG A 170 16.28 -3.50 -27.50
CA ARG A 170 17.35 -3.09 -28.44
C ARG A 170 18.24 -4.27 -28.82
N LYS A 171 18.66 -5.08 -27.84
CA LYS A 171 19.48 -6.27 -28.09
C LYS A 171 18.78 -7.28 -28.99
N GLU A 172 17.47 -7.45 -28.82
CA GLU A 172 16.65 -8.29 -29.68
C GLU A 172 16.69 -7.81 -31.13
N GLU A 173 16.46 -6.52 -31.37
CA GLU A 173 16.53 -5.92 -32.71
C GLU A 173 17.91 -6.08 -33.35
N GLU A 174 18.99 -5.83 -32.59
CA GLU A 174 20.38 -6.01 -33.04
C GLU A 174 20.66 -7.47 -33.41
N CYS A 175 20.21 -8.44 -32.60
CA CYS A 175 20.36 -9.86 -32.88
C CYS A 175 19.57 -10.29 -34.12
N GLN A 176 18.34 -9.80 -34.29
CA GLN A 176 17.52 -10.10 -35.48
C GLN A 176 18.16 -9.54 -36.75
N ALA A 177 18.65 -8.30 -36.70
CA ALA A 177 19.36 -7.67 -37.82
C ALA A 177 20.65 -8.45 -38.17
N GLY A 178 21.47 -8.79 -37.17
CA GLY A 178 22.69 -9.58 -37.38
C GLY A 178 22.41 -10.98 -37.95
N ALA A 179 21.34 -11.64 -37.49
CA ALA A 179 20.95 -12.94 -38.05
C ALA A 179 20.48 -12.85 -39.51
N ALA A 180 19.79 -11.76 -39.87
CA ALA A 180 19.38 -11.50 -41.25
C ALA A 180 20.60 -11.23 -42.16
N GLU A 181 21.55 -10.40 -41.69
CA GLU A 181 22.78 -10.09 -42.41
C GLU A 181 23.62 -11.35 -42.66
N MET A 182 23.86 -12.17 -41.63
CA MET A 182 24.62 -13.42 -41.76
C MET A 182 23.95 -14.39 -42.75
N ARG A 183 22.61 -14.42 -42.77
CA ARG A 183 21.85 -15.23 -43.72
C ARG A 183 22.02 -14.72 -45.15
N GLU A 184 21.98 -13.41 -45.37
CA GLU A 184 22.21 -12.82 -46.68
C GLU A 184 23.63 -13.08 -47.19
N GLN A 185 24.63 -12.88 -46.33
CA GLN A 185 26.04 -13.19 -46.64
C GLN A 185 26.24 -14.66 -47.01
N PHE A 186 25.60 -15.58 -46.27
CA PHE A 186 25.63 -17.00 -46.60
C PHE A 186 25.06 -17.28 -48.00
N TYR A 187 23.86 -16.78 -48.31
CA TYR A 187 23.27 -16.97 -49.64
C TYR A 187 24.09 -16.33 -50.76
N HIS A 188 24.69 -15.16 -50.51
CA HIS A 188 25.60 -14.53 -51.45
C HIS A 188 26.83 -15.43 -51.73
N SER A 189 27.43 -16.00 -50.68
CA SER A 189 28.53 -16.95 -50.81
C SER A 189 28.13 -18.21 -51.58
N CYS A 190 26.99 -18.84 -51.27
CA CYS A 190 26.48 -20.00 -52.02
C CYS A 190 26.37 -19.70 -53.53
N LYS A 191 25.82 -18.53 -53.89
CA LYS A 191 25.73 -18.09 -55.29
C LYS A 191 27.10 -17.95 -55.95
N GLN A 192 28.11 -17.43 -55.24
CA GLN A 192 29.48 -17.30 -55.77
C GLN A 192 30.11 -18.66 -56.08
N TYR A 193 29.79 -19.70 -55.32
CA TYR A 193 30.28 -21.06 -55.55
C TYR A 193 29.40 -21.90 -56.49
N GLY A 194 28.35 -21.32 -57.09
CA GLY A 194 27.44 -22.03 -58.00
C GLY A 194 26.51 -23.02 -57.30
N ILE A 195 26.36 -22.90 -55.97
CA ILE A 195 25.47 -23.73 -55.16
C ILE A 195 24.11 -23.01 -55.10
N THR A 196 23.12 -23.53 -55.82
CA THR A 196 21.73 -23.04 -55.85
C THR A 196 20.82 -23.78 -54.89
#